data_AF-X1RL13-F1
#
_entry.id   AF-X1RL13-F1
#
_cell.length_a   1.000
_cell.length_b   1.000
_cell.length_c   1.000
_cell.angle_alpha   90.00
_cell.angle_beta   90.00
_cell.angle_gamma   90.00
#
_symmetry.space_group_name_H-M   'P 1'
#
loop_
_entity.id
_entity.type
_entity.pdbx_description
1 polymer ?
#
loop_
_entity_poly.entity_id
_entity_poly.type
_entity_poly.pdbx_seq_one_letter_code
_entity_poly.pdbx_strand_id
1 'polypeptide(L)'
;MLFFSPSYEYIIFGGAILGIATGAFMSSNWALATDLVPKGEGARYLGLTNLATAGGAALARLIGPVIDFLNNYAPALGYRVMLGACFIYMVIGSLLIIKIKKAR
;
A
#
# COMPACT_ATOMS: atom_id res chain seq x y z
N MET A 1 -17.75 21.36 -16.69
CA MET A 1 -16.39 21.82 -17.07
C MET A 1 -15.39 20.70 -16.80
N LEU A 2 -15.40 19.66 -17.64
CA LEU A 2 -14.58 18.45 -17.53
C LEU A 2 -13.71 18.29 -18.79
N PHE A 3 -13.56 19.38 -19.56
CA PHE A 3 -12.94 19.44 -20.87
C PHE A 3 -11.71 20.37 -20.95
N PHE A 4 -11.34 21.12 -19.91
CA PHE A 4 -10.32 22.19 -20.04
C PHE A 4 -9.27 22.35 -18.94
N SER A 5 -9.26 21.52 -17.88
CA SER A 5 -8.10 21.52 -16.98
C SER A 5 -8.05 20.25 -16.14
N PRO A 6 -7.09 19.34 -16.38
CA PRO A 6 -6.66 18.42 -15.33
C PRO A 6 -5.94 19.27 -14.30
N SER A 7 -6.67 19.77 -13.28
CA SER A 7 -6.09 20.63 -12.24
C SER A 7 -4.99 19.89 -11.49
N TYR A 8 -3.76 20.10 -11.95
CA TYR A 8 -2.50 19.55 -11.43
C TYR A 8 -2.39 19.76 -9.91
N GLU A 9 -2.97 20.83 -9.40
CA GLU A 9 -3.08 21.15 -7.98
C GLU A 9 -3.77 20.05 -7.16
N TYR A 10 -4.88 19.46 -7.64
CA TYR A 10 -5.56 18.38 -6.91
C TYR A 10 -4.75 17.08 -6.92
N ILE A 11 -4.04 16.81 -8.01
CA ILE A 11 -3.17 15.64 -8.13
C ILE A 11 -1.96 15.80 -7.20
N ILE A 12 -1.34 16.99 -7.18
CA ILE A 12 -0.24 17.32 -6.25
C ILE A 12 -0.71 17.22 -4.80
N PHE A 13 -1.86 17.83 -4.48
CA PHE A 13 -2.36 17.86 -3.12
C PHE A 13 -2.72 16.46 -2.61
N GLY A 14 -3.42 15.67 -3.44
CA GLY A 14 -3.70 14.26 -3.15
C GLY A 14 -2.43 13.42 -3.01
N GLY A 15 -1.47 13.61 -3.91
CA GLY A 15 -0.17 12.94 -3.87
C GLY A 15 0.66 13.30 -2.64
N ALA A 16 0.63 14.55 -2.20
CA ALA A 16 1.33 15.02 -1.00
C ALA A 16 0.76 14.36 0.27
N ILE A 17 -0.57 14.31 0.40
CA ILE A 17 -1.23 13.63 1.54
C ILE A 17 -0.90 12.13 1.53
N LEU A 18 -1.01 11.48 0.37
CA LEU A 18 -0.65 10.07 0.24
C LEU A 18 0.83 9.82 0.57
N GLY A 19 1.72 10.71 0.16
CA GLY A 19 3.15 10.63 0.47
C GLY A 19 3.43 10.75 1.97
N ILE A 20 2.82 11.72 2.66
CA ILE A 20 2.95 11.90 4.11
C ILE A 20 2.41 10.67 4.84
N ALA A 21 1.22 10.20 4.47
CA ALA A 21 0.60 9.02 5.08
C ALA A 21 1.47 7.76 4.88
N THR A 22 1.97 7.55 3.66
CA THR A 22 2.84 6.40 3.34
C THR A 22 4.17 6.48 4.08
N GLY A 23 4.76 7.68 4.19
CA GLY A 23 6.00 7.89 4.94
C GLY A 23 5.84 7.58 6.43
N ALA A 24 4.79 8.11 7.05
CA ALA A 24 4.46 7.82 8.45
C ALA A 24 4.21 6.31 8.67
N PHE A 25 3.44 5.67 7.77
CA PHE A 25 3.18 4.24 7.82
C PHE A 25 4.47 3.41 7.73
N MET A 26 5.35 3.71 6.77
CA MET A 26 6.62 3.00 6.61
C MET A 26 7.49 3.12 7.86
N SER A 27 7.64 4.32 8.42
CA SER A 27 8.41 4.54 9.64
C SER A 27 7.83 3.76 10.84
N SER A 28 6.51 3.84 11.06
CA SER A 28 5.85 3.11 12.15
C SER A 28 5.88 1.60 11.96
N ASN A 29 5.73 1.11 10.72
CA ASN A 29 5.77 -0.32 10.41
C ASN A 29 7.14 -0.93 10.73
N TRP A 30 8.23 -0.26 10.34
CA TRP A 30 9.58 -0.72 10.64
C TRP A 30 9.89 -0.66 12.14
N ALA A 31 9.47 0.39 12.84
CA ALA A 31 9.62 0.49 14.28
C ALA A 31 8.87 -0.63 15.02
N LEU A 32 7.60 -0.90 14.64
CA LEU A 32 6.81 -1.98 15.21
C LEU A 32 7.43 -3.35 14.90
N ALA A 33 7.92 -3.55 13.67
CA ALA A 33 8.60 -4.80 13.30
C ALA A 33 9.83 -5.04 14.19
N THR A 34 10.66 -4.02 14.42
CA THR A 34 11.83 -4.15 15.31
C THR A 34 11.46 -4.34 16.78
N ASP A 35 10.40 -3.68 17.26
CA ASP A 35 9.91 -3.81 18.65
C ASP A 35 9.31 -5.20 18.92
N LEU A 36 8.65 -5.82 17.92
CA LEU A 36 8.05 -7.15 18.06
C LEU A 36 9.06 -8.30 17.95
N VAL A 37 10.29 -8.04 17.49
CA VAL A 37 11.26 -9.10 17.23
C VAL A 37 11.86 -9.61 18.55
N PRO A 38 11.74 -10.92 18.85
CA PRO A 38 12.38 -11.52 20.03
C PRO A 38 13.91 -11.42 19.96
N LYS A 39 14.55 -11.17 21.12
CA LYS A 39 16.01 -11.15 21.23
C LYS A 39 16.60 -12.48 20.76
N GLY A 40 17.41 -12.46 19.70
CA GLY A 40 18.06 -13.64 19.11
C GLY A 40 17.42 -14.18 17.83
N GLU A 41 16.18 -13.79 17.49
CA GLU A 41 15.50 -14.21 16.24
C GLU A 41 15.32 -13.06 15.22
N GLY A 42 16.06 -11.97 15.42
CA GLY A 42 16.29 -10.83 14.50
C GLY A 42 16.05 -11.13 13.02
N ALA A 43 16.94 -11.97 12.49
CA ALA A 43 17.03 -12.28 11.08
C ALA A 43 15.81 -13.06 10.54
N ARG A 44 15.16 -13.88 11.37
CA ARG A 44 14.02 -14.70 10.95
C ARG A 44 12.76 -13.86 10.79
N TYR A 45 12.44 -13.03 11.76
CA TYR A 45 11.26 -12.16 11.72
C TYR A 45 11.42 -11.01 10.71
N LEU A 46 12.58 -10.35 10.68
CA LEU A 46 12.86 -9.32 9.66
C LEU A 46 12.95 -9.92 8.25
N GLY A 47 13.47 -11.15 8.11
CA GLY A 47 13.46 -11.90 6.87
C GLY A 47 12.04 -12.21 6.38
N LEU A 48 11.14 -12.62 7.27
CA LEU A 48 9.73 -12.83 6.95
C LEU A 48 9.03 -11.53 6.50
N THR A 49 9.29 -10.41 7.18
CA THR A 49 8.74 -9.10 6.81
C THR A 49 9.22 -8.65 5.43
N ASN A 50 10.50 -8.87 5.11
CA ASN A 50 11.04 -8.59 3.77
C ASN A 50 10.45 -9.51 2.71
N LEU A 51 10.28 -10.80 2.99
CA LEU A 51 9.63 -11.73 2.07
C LEU A 51 8.16 -11.36 1.81
N ALA A 52 7.42 -10.95 2.85
CA ALA A 52 6.06 -10.48 2.70
C ALA A 52 5.99 -9.20 1.84
N THR A 53 6.92 -8.27 2.04
CA THR A 53 7.00 -7.02 1.26
C THR A 53 7.35 -7.29 -0.20
N ALA A 54 8.39 -8.09 -0.45
CA ALA A 54 8.82 -8.46 -1.80
C ALA A 54 7.76 -9.30 -2.52
N GLY A 55 7.12 -10.24 -1.83
CA GLY A 55 6.02 -11.06 -2.34
C GLY A 55 4.80 -10.22 -2.70
N GLY A 56 4.41 -9.28 -1.84
CA GLY A 56 3.35 -8.30 -2.14
C GLY A 56 3.67 -7.46 -3.37
N ALA A 57 4.91 -6.99 -3.51
CA ALA A 57 5.35 -6.21 -4.66
C ALA A 57 5.43 -7.03 -5.96
N ALA A 58 5.72 -8.34 -5.87
CA ALA A 58 5.70 -9.24 -7.02
C ALA A 58 4.25 -9.53 -7.48
N LEU A 59 3.34 -9.81 -6.53
CA LEU A 59 1.92 -10.01 -6.81
C LEU A 59 1.27 -8.75 -7.40
N ALA A 60 1.61 -7.56 -6.89
CA ALA A 60 1.14 -6.29 -7.44
C ALA A 60 1.55 -6.10 -8.91
N ARG A 61 2.75 -6.54 -9.30
CA ARG A 61 3.21 -6.52 -10.70
C ARG A 61 2.49 -7.57 -11.55
N LEU A 62 2.17 -8.73 -10.99
CA LEU A 62 1.42 -9.78 -11.69
C LEU A 62 -0.04 -9.39 -11.98
N ILE A 63 -0.59 -8.41 -11.26
CA ILE A 63 -1.93 -7.86 -11.50
C ILE A 63 -1.98 -6.93 -12.73
N GLY A 64 -0.82 -6.51 -13.27
CA GLY A 64 -0.73 -5.63 -14.45
C GLY A 64 -1.60 -6.06 -15.64
N PRO A 65 -1.52 -7.32 -16.13
CA PRO A 65 -2.36 -7.81 -17.23
C PRO A 65 -3.87 -7.75 -16.95
N VAL A 66 -4.28 -7.86 -15.68
CA VAL A 66 -5.69 -7.73 -15.27
C VAL A 66 -6.14 -6.27 -15.40
N ILE A 67 -5.28 -5.32 -15.03
CA ILE A 67 -5.52 -3.88 -15.19
C ILE A 67 -5.60 -3.52 -16.68
N ASP A 68 -4.72 -4.08 -17.50
CA ASP A 68 -4.72 -3.84 -18.95
C ASP A 68 -5.99 -4.39 -19.61
N PHE A 69 -6.46 -5.58 -19.19
CA PHE A 69 -7.72 -6.14 -19.66
C PHE A 69 -8.92 -5.25 -19.29
N LEU A 70 -8.99 -4.75 -18.07
CA LEU A 70 -10.04 -3.82 -17.62
C LEU A 70 -9.98 -2.46 -18.33
N ASN A 71 -8.78 -1.99 -18.66
CA ASN A 71 -8.59 -0.74 -19.38
C ASN A 71 -8.97 -0.85 -20.87
N ASN A 72 -8.95 -2.06 -21.44
CA ASN A 72 -9.46 -2.33 -22.78
C ASN A 72 -11.01 -2.22 -22.87
N TYR A 73 -11.74 -2.41 -21.77
CA TYR A 73 -13.21 -2.27 -21.75
C TYR A 73 -13.66 -0.81 -21.66
N ALA A 74 -12.95 0.02 -20.90
CA ALA A 74 -13.22 1.45 -20.82
C ALA A 74 -11.95 2.22 -20.40
N PRO A 75 -11.67 3.38 -21.02
CA PRO A 75 -10.49 4.17 -20.72
C PRO A 75 -10.47 4.60 -19.25
N ALA A 76 -9.32 4.38 -18.59
CA ALA A 76 -9.05 4.65 -17.17
C ALA A 76 -9.84 3.82 -16.13
N LEU A 77 -10.61 2.82 -16.56
CA LEU A 77 -11.35 1.95 -15.65
C LEU A 77 -10.41 1.06 -14.83
N GLY A 78 -9.38 0.49 -15.48
CA GLY A 78 -8.38 -0.33 -14.81
C GLY A 78 -7.64 0.41 -13.69
N TYR A 79 -7.26 1.66 -13.93
CA TYR A 79 -6.61 2.51 -12.93
C TYR A 79 -7.53 2.86 -11.76
N ARG A 80 -8.81 3.15 -12.02
CA ARG A 80 -9.81 3.40 -10.97
C ARG A 80 -10.02 2.18 -10.07
N VAL A 81 -10.11 0.99 -10.66
CA VAL A 81 -10.26 -0.28 -9.92
C VAL A 81 -8.99 -0.58 -9.11
N MET A 82 -7.81 -0.36 -9.68
CA MET A 82 -6.54 -0.53 -8.97
C MET A 82 -6.43 0.39 -7.74
N LEU A 83 -6.74 1.68 -7.91
CA LEU A 83 -6.72 2.64 -6.80
C LEU A 83 -7.76 2.30 -5.72
N GLY A 84 -8.97 1.89 -6.13
CA GLY A 84 -10.00 1.42 -5.19
C GLY A 84 -9.58 0.16 -4.43
N ALA A 85 -8.98 -0.82 -5.10
CA ALA A 85 -8.46 -2.02 -4.46
C ALA A 85 -7.33 -1.70 -3.47
N CYS A 86 -6.42 -0.78 -3.83
CA CYS A 86 -5.35 -0.32 -2.96
C CYS A 86 -5.90 0.33 -1.68
N PHE A 87 -6.94 1.16 -1.81
CA PHE A 87 -7.63 1.74 -0.67
C PHE A 87 -8.26 0.67 0.24
N ILE A 88 -8.94 -0.33 -0.33
CA ILE A 88 -9.53 -1.44 0.45
C ILE A 88 -8.44 -2.23 1.19
N TYR A 89 -7.33 -2.57 0.53
CA TYR A 89 -6.22 -3.26 1.17
C TYR A 89 -5.61 -2.44 2.30
N MET A 90 -5.49 -1.12 2.13
CA MET A 90 -5.01 -0.22 3.18
C MET A 90 -5.94 -0.22 4.39
N VAL A 91 -7.26 -0.17 4.17
CA VAL A 91 -8.27 -0.23 5.24
C VAL A 91 -8.23 -1.58 5.96
N ILE A 92 -8.18 -2.69 5.22
CA ILE A 92 -8.08 -4.04 5.81
C ILE A 92 -6.78 -4.18 6.61
N GLY A 93 -5.65 -3.71 6.06
CA GLY A 93 -4.36 -3.71 6.74
C GLY A 93 -4.38 -2.90 8.04
N SER A 94 -4.97 -1.70 8.00
CA SER A 94 -5.15 -0.86 9.19
C SER A 94 -6.02 -1.55 10.25
N LEU A 95 -7.13 -2.17 9.85
CA LEU A 95 -8.01 -2.91 10.76
C LEU A 95 -7.32 -4.13 11.40
N LEU A 96 -6.49 -4.85 10.63
CA LEU A 96 -5.72 -5.99 11.14
C LEU A 96 -4.70 -5.56 12.20
N ILE A 97 -4.09 -4.38 12.05
CA ILE A 97 -3.13 -3.83 13.03
C ILE A 97 -3.83 -3.52 14.37
N ILE A 98 -5.10 -3.08 14.38
CA ILE A 98 -5.85 -2.82 15.62
C ILE A 98 -5.96 -4.07 16.50
N LYS A 99 -6.00 -5.27 15.90
CA LYS A 99 -6.04 -6.54 16.65
C LYS A 99 -4.69 -6.96 17.23
N ILE A 100 -3.59 -6.34 16.83
CA ILE A 100 -2.27 -6.65 17.38
C ILE A 100 -2.17 -6.00 18.77
N LYS A 101 -2.46 -6.81 19.80
CA LYS A 101 -2.27 -6.45 21.20
C LYS A 101 -0.80 -6.13 21.40
N LYS A 102 -0.48 -4.91 21.88
CA LYS A 102 0.88 -4.52 22.32
C LYS A 102 1.45 -5.66 23.15
N ALA A 103 2.42 -6.40 22.61
CA ALA A 103 3.25 -7.28 23.41
C ALA A 103 4.08 -6.34 24.29
N ARG A 104 3.78 -6.34 25.59
CA ARG A 104 4.55 -5.64 26.60
C ARG A 104 5.71 -6.52 27.03
#